data_AF-A0A364P2A1-F1
#
_entry.id   AF-A0A364P2A1-F1
#
_cell.length_a   1.000
_cell.length_b   1.000
_cell.length_c   1.000
_cell.angle_alpha   90.00
_cell.angle_beta   90.00
_cell.angle_gamma   90.00
#
_symmetry.space_group_name_H-M   'P 1'
#
loop_
_entity.id
_entity.type
_entity.pdbx_description
1 polymer ?
#
loop_
_entity_poly.entity_id
_entity_poly.type
_entity_poly.pdbx_seq_one_letter_code
_entity_poly.pdbx_strand_id
1 'polypeptide(L)'
;MSQSAIRPLSKILGIDVIVNIVDVGANPIDGNPPYKALLARKGARLIGFEPNSDALAKLKRKKGPNETYLPHAVGDGQTHTLNLCQASGMSSLLTPNQALYKYFHGFSDWARIVRTEQVKTIRLDDVPQVKRLDFLKIDIQGGELMVFQNAPNRLKDCLVIQTEVEFLPLYENQPLFSEVEQFLRGRGFILHRFWPQPFTRALKPMVVEGNIARGLSQVVDADAIFMRDFMAFDQLDAGQLLRMATILHDVYQSLDVVLRLLIEHDRRLGTRYASTYMGQDVPLE
;
A
#
# COMPACT_ATOMS: atom_id res chain seq x y z
N MET A 1 -12.41 8.03 -9.65
CA MET A 1 -12.43 9.50 -9.78
C MET A 1 -11.08 9.93 -10.34
N SER A 2 -11.07 10.74 -11.39
CA SER A 2 -9.84 11.37 -11.90
C SER A 2 -9.29 12.25 -10.78
N GLN A 3 -8.15 11.91 -10.18
CA GLN A 3 -7.44 12.85 -9.31
C GLN A 3 -7.22 14.12 -10.13
N SER A 4 -7.86 15.24 -9.75
CA SER A 4 -7.44 16.53 -10.29
C SER A 4 -5.96 16.67 -9.91
N ALA A 5 -5.14 17.11 -10.87
CA ALA A 5 -3.71 17.20 -10.66
C ALA A 5 -3.44 18.33 -9.65
N ILE A 6 -3.33 17.99 -8.37
CA ILE A 6 -2.87 18.91 -7.33
C ILE A 6 -1.43 19.32 -7.64
N ARG A 7 -1.11 20.59 -7.41
CA ARG A 7 0.25 21.11 -7.60
C ARG A 7 1.20 20.36 -6.65
N PRO A 8 2.30 19.74 -7.13
CA PRO A 8 3.17 18.94 -6.27
C PRO A 8 3.72 19.72 -5.07
N LEU A 9 3.81 19.09 -3.90
CA LEU A 9 4.30 19.75 -2.68
C LEU A 9 5.69 20.36 -2.87
N SER A 10 6.57 19.66 -3.60
CA SER A 10 7.91 20.14 -3.94
C SER A 10 7.89 21.48 -4.69
N LYS A 11 6.85 21.73 -5.51
CA LYS A 11 6.66 22.97 -6.27
C LYS A 11 5.96 24.06 -5.46
N ILE A 12 5.19 23.69 -4.44
CA ILE A 12 4.58 24.63 -3.50
C ILE A 12 5.66 25.20 -2.59
N LEU A 13 6.50 24.32 -2.02
CA LEU A 13 7.50 24.70 -1.01
C LEU A 13 8.87 25.06 -1.57
N GLY A 14 9.12 24.79 -2.86
CA GLY A 14 10.43 25.01 -3.48
C GLY A 14 11.52 24.09 -2.91
N ILE A 15 11.16 22.84 -2.58
CA ILE A 15 12.06 21.84 -1.98
C ILE A 15 12.35 20.69 -2.94
N ASP A 16 13.51 20.05 -2.75
CA ASP A 16 13.85 18.80 -3.43
C ASP A 16 13.83 17.65 -2.43
N VAL A 17 12.83 16.78 -2.56
CA VAL A 17 12.59 15.64 -1.67
C VAL A 17 12.34 14.41 -2.51
N ILE A 18 13.12 13.36 -2.25
CA ILE A 18 12.98 12.04 -2.86
C ILE A 18 12.38 11.07 -1.85
N VAL A 19 11.23 10.50 -2.19
CA VAL A 19 10.56 9.44 -1.42
C VAL A 19 11.10 8.08 -1.84
N ASN A 20 11.51 7.24 -0.89
CA ASN A 20 11.89 5.85 -1.15
C ASN A 20 10.68 4.94 -0.94
N ILE A 21 10.23 4.33 -2.03
CA ILE A 21 9.02 3.50 -2.09
C ILE A 21 9.44 2.04 -2.21
N VAL A 22 8.80 1.20 -1.42
CA VAL A 22 8.78 -0.25 -1.64
C VAL A 22 7.37 -0.65 -2.03
N ASP A 23 7.24 -1.43 -3.09
CA ASP A 23 5.96 -2.04 -3.51
C ASP A 23 6.09 -3.56 -3.51
N VAL A 24 5.41 -4.21 -2.57
CA VAL A 24 5.34 -5.67 -2.45
C VAL A 24 4.06 -6.14 -3.10
N GLY A 25 4.17 -6.94 -4.16
CA GLY A 25 3.03 -7.23 -5.05
C GLY A 25 2.84 -6.14 -6.09
N ALA A 26 3.89 -5.88 -6.88
CA ALA A 26 3.93 -4.80 -7.87
C ALA A 26 3.16 -5.11 -9.17
N ASN A 27 2.35 -6.16 -9.20
CA ASN A 27 1.63 -6.61 -10.40
C ASN A 27 0.69 -5.50 -10.91
N PRO A 28 0.80 -5.04 -12.16
CA PRO A 28 -0.03 -3.95 -12.66
C PRO A 28 -1.42 -4.44 -13.14
N ILE A 29 -2.12 -5.24 -12.34
CA ILE A 29 -3.45 -5.77 -12.68
C ILE A 29 -4.57 -4.80 -12.34
N ASP A 30 -4.44 -4.01 -11.27
CA ASP A 30 -5.48 -3.10 -10.77
C ASP A 30 -5.30 -1.64 -11.22
N GLY A 31 -4.54 -1.45 -12.31
CA GLY A 31 -4.28 -0.14 -12.90
C GLY A 31 -2.98 0.49 -12.40
N ASN A 32 -3.00 1.81 -12.22
CA ASN A 32 -1.80 2.55 -11.85
C ASN A 32 -1.65 2.59 -10.33
N PRO A 33 -0.44 2.33 -9.79
CA PRO A 33 -0.22 2.48 -8.36
C PRO A 33 -0.38 3.96 -7.95
N PRO A 34 -0.78 4.22 -6.69
CA PRO A 34 -1.13 5.55 -6.23
C PRO A 34 0.07 6.52 -6.27
N TYR A 35 1.30 5.99 -6.17
CA TYR A 35 2.54 6.77 -6.25
C TYR A 35 3.03 7.06 -7.68
N LYS A 36 2.32 6.64 -8.74
CA LYS A 36 2.79 6.79 -10.12
C LYS A 36 3.17 8.22 -10.50
N ALA A 37 2.39 9.21 -10.03
CA ALA A 37 2.66 10.62 -10.29
C ALA A 37 4.00 11.08 -9.69
N LEU A 38 4.35 10.60 -8.48
CA LEU A 38 5.65 10.86 -7.85
C LEU A 38 6.81 10.35 -8.69
N LEU A 39 6.70 9.12 -9.22
CA LEU A 39 7.73 8.54 -10.09
C LEU A 39 7.87 9.29 -11.41
N ALA A 40 6.75 9.64 -12.05
CA ALA A 40 6.74 10.38 -13.31
C ALA A 40 7.47 11.72 -13.22
N ARG A 41 7.37 12.41 -12.07
CA ARG A 41 8.06 13.68 -11.81
C ARG A 41 9.44 13.53 -11.16
N LYS A 42 9.99 12.31 -11.12
CA LYS A 42 11.29 11.96 -10.50
C LYS A 42 11.38 12.30 -8.99
N GLY A 43 10.25 12.44 -8.30
CA GLY A 43 10.17 12.72 -6.86
C GLY A 43 10.26 11.47 -5.99
N ALA A 44 10.46 10.29 -6.59
CA ALA A 44 10.57 9.03 -5.87
C ALA A 44 11.58 8.07 -6.52
N ARG A 45 12.02 7.11 -5.71
CA ARG A 45 12.76 5.90 -6.11
C ARG A 45 11.94 4.68 -5.67
N LEU A 46 11.81 3.69 -6.54
CA LEU A 46 11.00 2.50 -6.32
C LEU A 46 11.84 1.22 -6.30
N ILE A 47 11.57 0.37 -5.33
CA ILE A 47 11.91 -1.05 -5.35
C ILE A 47 10.61 -1.86 -5.30
N GLY A 48 10.24 -2.44 -6.43
CA GLY A 48 9.08 -3.30 -6.56
C GLY A 48 9.44 -4.79 -6.49
N PHE A 49 8.56 -5.60 -5.93
CA PHE A 49 8.69 -7.05 -5.84
C PHE A 49 7.57 -7.72 -6.62
N GLU A 50 7.95 -8.57 -7.58
CA GLU A 50 7.03 -9.34 -8.41
C GLU A 50 7.63 -10.72 -8.74
N PRO A 51 7.18 -11.80 -8.10
CA PRO A 51 7.70 -13.15 -8.36
C PRO A 51 7.19 -13.75 -9.69
N ASN A 52 6.05 -13.31 -10.23
CA ASN A 52 5.54 -13.82 -11.50
C ASN A 52 6.41 -13.33 -12.66
N SER A 53 7.02 -14.25 -13.40
CA SER A 53 7.98 -13.94 -14.47
C SER A 53 7.40 -13.05 -15.57
N ASP A 54 6.13 -13.26 -15.94
CA ASP A 54 5.47 -12.53 -17.03
C ASP A 54 5.11 -11.11 -16.60
N ALA A 55 4.57 -10.96 -15.38
CA ALA A 55 4.30 -9.65 -14.78
C ALA A 55 5.60 -8.87 -14.60
N LEU A 56 6.65 -9.51 -14.06
CA LEU A 56 7.97 -8.92 -13.89
C LEU A 56 8.58 -8.47 -15.22
N ALA A 57 8.46 -9.28 -16.28
CA ALA A 57 8.94 -8.91 -17.61
C ALA A 57 8.22 -7.67 -18.16
N LYS A 58 6.91 -7.55 -17.93
CA LYS A 58 6.14 -6.34 -18.29
C LYS A 58 6.60 -5.12 -17.49
N LEU A 59 6.84 -5.26 -16.18
CA LEU A 59 7.35 -4.19 -15.32
C LEU A 59 8.73 -3.73 -15.78
N LYS A 60 9.66 -4.68 -15.99
CA LYS A 60 11.03 -4.38 -16.45
C LYS A 60 11.08 -3.65 -17.79
N ARG A 61 10.15 -3.95 -18.71
CA ARG A 61 10.03 -3.26 -20.00
C ARG A 61 9.51 -1.83 -19.87
N LYS A 62 8.67 -1.55 -18.86
CA LYS A 62 8.01 -0.25 -18.67
C LYS A 62 8.71 0.67 -17.67
N LYS A 63 9.64 0.14 -16.87
CA LYS A 63 10.26 0.85 -15.74
C LYS A 63 10.99 2.11 -16.18
N GLY A 64 10.86 3.18 -15.39
CA GLY A 64 11.69 4.38 -15.48
C GLY A 64 13.07 4.22 -14.85
N PRO A 65 13.92 5.28 -14.91
CA PRO A 65 15.30 5.24 -14.42
C PRO A 65 15.41 5.08 -12.90
N ASN A 66 14.36 5.47 -12.15
CA ASN A 66 14.34 5.41 -10.69
C ASN A 66 13.61 4.15 -10.16
N GLU A 67 13.37 3.17 -11.03
CA GLU A 67 12.59 1.97 -10.71
C GLU A 67 13.45 0.70 -10.84
N THR A 68 13.40 -0.13 -9.80
CA THR A 68 14.01 -1.46 -9.76
C THR A 68 12.95 -2.48 -9.40
N TYR A 69 12.81 -3.54 -10.21
CA TYR A 69 11.87 -4.63 -9.94
C TYR A 69 12.61 -5.94 -9.70
N LEU A 70 12.33 -6.59 -8.58
CA LEU A 70 13.00 -7.80 -8.09
C LEU A 70 12.09 -9.03 -8.20
N PRO A 71 12.64 -10.20 -8.59
CA PRO A 71 11.88 -11.43 -8.85
C PRO A 71 11.56 -12.22 -7.57
N HIS A 72 11.29 -11.56 -6.45
CA HIS A 72 11.14 -12.22 -5.16
C HIS A 72 9.73 -12.08 -4.61
N ALA A 73 9.20 -13.16 -4.04
CA ALA A 73 8.09 -13.07 -3.09
C ALA A 73 8.66 -12.63 -1.74
N VAL A 74 8.03 -11.64 -1.10
CA VAL A 74 8.46 -11.16 0.21
C VAL A 74 7.66 -11.90 1.30
N GLY A 75 8.31 -12.32 2.37
CA GLY A 75 7.69 -13.09 3.44
C GLY A 75 8.63 -13.32 4.61
N ASP A 76 8.55 -14.49 5.22
CA ASP A 76 9.34 -14.92 6.38
C ASP A 76 10.74 -15.49 6.05
N GLY A 77 11.10 -15.58 4.77
CA GLY A 77 12.36 -16.19 4.33
C GLY A 77 12.29 -17.71 4.18
N GLN A 78 11.12 -18.33 4.31
CA GLN A 78 10.91 -19.77 4.14
C GLN A 78 10.36 -20.13 2.76
N THR A 79 10.23 -21.42 2.48
CA THR A 79 9.60 -21.91 1.26
C THR A 79 8.14 -22.21 1.54
N HIS A 80 7.25 -21.65 0.72
CA HIS A 80 5.80 -21.84 0.83
C HIS A 80 5.22 -22.40 -0.47
N THR A 81 4.02 -22.97 -0.38
CA THR A 81 3.24 -23.34 -1.56
C THR A 81 2.42 -22.13 -2.00
N LEU A 82 2.62 -21.66 -3.23
CA LEU A 82 1.80 -20.64 -3.86
C LEU A 82 0.63 -21.30 -4.59
N ASN A 83 -0.59 -20.94 -4.22
CA ASN A 83 -1.81 -21.36 -4.89
C ASN A 83 -2.08 -20.39 -6.05
N LEU A 84 -1.82 -20.81 -7.28
CA LEU A 84 -2.13 -20.02 -8.46
C LEU A 84 -3.59 -20.26 -8.85
N CYS A 85 -4.40 -19.21 -8.74
CA CYS A 85 -5.83 -19.25 -8.98
C CYS A 85 -6.19 -18.82 -10.41
N GLN A 86 -7.43 -19.14 -10.82
CA GLN A 86 -7.96 -18.79 -12.13
C GLN A 86 -7.90 -17.27 -12.39
N ALA A 87 -8.27 -16.46 -11.39
CA ALA A 87 -7.99 -15.04 -11.38
C ALA A 87 -6.62 -14.80 -10.74
N SER A 88 -5.71 -14.15 -11.46
CA SER A 88 -4.34 -13.90 -10.97
C SER A 88 -4.33 -13.10 -9.67
N GLY A 89 -5.26 -12.15 -9.51
CA GLY A 89 -5.42 -11.35 -8.30
C GLY A 89 -5.96 -12.12 -7.09
N MET A 90 -6.31 -13.40 -7.22
CA MET A 90 -6.70 -14.27 -6.10
C MET A 90 -5.66 -15.35 -5.80
N SER A 91 -4.44 -15.21 -6.34
CA SER A 91 -3.36 -16.14 -6.05
C SER A 91 -2.67 -15.75 -4.74
N SER A 92 -2.50 -16.72 -3.84
CA SER A 92 -1.98 -16.48 -2.49
C SER A 92 -1.16 -17.67 -1.98
N LEU A 93 -0.31 -17.42 -0.99
CA LEU A 93 0.30 -18.49 -0.20
C LEU A 93 -0.72 -19.21 0.70
N LEU A 94 -1.87 -18.58 0.94
CA LEU A 94 -2.96 -19.14 1.74
C LEU A 94 -3.95 -19.90 0.86
N THR A 95 -4.66 -20.85 1.46
CA THR A 95 -5.67 -21.67 0.76
C THR A 95 -6.99 -20.89 0.65
N PRO A 96 -7.59 -20.78 -0.55
CA PRO A 96 -8.95 -20.26 -0.78
C PRO A 96 -10.01 -20.77 0.20
N ASN A 97 -10.72 -19.87 0.90
CA ASN A 97 -11.80 -20.25 1.82
C ASN A 97 -13.11 -20.58 1.06
N GLN A 98 -13.24 -21.81 0.59
CA GLN A 98 -14.41 -22.27 -0.16
C GLN A 98 -15.72 -22.16 0.63
N ALA A 99 -15.66 -22.28 1.97
CA ALA A 99 -16.83 -22.17 2.82
C ALA A 99 -17.41 -20.74 2.83
N LEU A 100 -16.57 -19.71 2.74
CA LEU A 100 -16.99 -18.32 2.58
C LEU A 100 -17.45 -18.04 1.14
N TYR A 101 -16.70 -18.51 0.14
CA TYR A 101 -16.92 -18.16 -1.26
C TYR A 101 -18.28 -18.61 -1.81
N LYS A 102 -18.88 -19.65 -1.24
CA LYS A 102 -20.24 -20.07 -1.60
C LYS A 102 -21.27 -18.93 -1.44
N TYR A 103 -21.04 -17.97 -0.54
CA TYR A 103 -21.95 -16.85 -0.28
C TYR A 103 -21.78 -15.67 -1.26
N PHE A 104 -20.73 -15.63 -2.08
CA PHE A 104 -20.48 -14.54 -3.03
C PHE A 104 -20.49 -15.03 -4.47
N HIS A 105 -20.99 -14.22 -5.39
CA HIS A 105 -20.99 -14.56 -6.81
C HIS A 105 -19.57 -14.51 -7.39
N GLY A 106 -19.20 -15.49 -8.22
CA GLY A 106 -17.92 -15.55 -8.94
C GLY A 106 -16.72 -16.03 -8.10
N PHE A 107 -16.69 -15.81 -6.78
CA PHE A 107 -15.50 -16.10 -5.94
C PHE A 107 -15.00 -17.54 -6.07
N SER A 108 -15.88 -18.55 -6.06
CA SER A 108 -15.47 -19.95 -6.22
C SER A 108 -14.80 -20.23 -7.57
N ASP A 109 -15.23 -19.57 -8.64
CA ASP A 109 -14.65 -19.75 -9.97
C ASP A 109 -13.33 -18.99 -10.11
N TRP A 110 -13.28 -17.75 -9.61
CA TRP A 110 -12.09 -16.89 -9.64
C TRP A 110 -10.96 -17.45 -8.77
N ALA A 111 -11.29 -17.99 -7.60
CA ALA A 111 -10.32 -18.55 -6.66
C ALA A 111 -10.08 -20.06 -6.87
N ARG A 112 -10.57 -20.63 -7.97
CA ARG A 112 -10.26 -22.02 -8.32
C ARG A 112 -8.76 -22.14 -8.57
N ILE A 113 -8.09 -22.97 -7.78
CA ILE A 113 -6.67 -23.27 -7.95
C ILE A 113 -6.47 -23.97 -9.29
N VAL A 114 -5.67 -23.38 -10.16
CA VAL A 114 -5.31 -23.95 -11.48
C VAL A 114 -4.01 -24.76 -11.40
N ARG A 115 -3.08 -24.35 -10.53
CA ARG A 115 -1.83 -25.08 -10.23
C ARG A 115 -1.21 -24.56 -8.93
N THR A 116 -0.26 -25.30 -8.39
CA THR A 116 0.53 -24.91 -7.21
C THR A 116 2.02 -24.89 -7.54
N GLU A 117 2.78 -23.97 -6.94
CA GLU A 117 4.23 -23.88 -7.12
C GLU A 117 4.94 -23.66 -5.77
N GLN A 118 6.14 -24.21 -5.59
CA GLN A 118 6.96 -23.91 -4.43
C GLN A 118 7.71 -22.58 -4.65
N VAL A 119 7.52 -21.63 -3.75
CA VAL A 119 8.13 -20.31 -3.82
C VAL A 119 8.97 -20.05 -2.58
N LYS A 120 10.24 -19.71 -2.79
CA LYS A 120 11.13 -19.22 -1.73
C LYS A 120 10.85 -17.75 -1.48
N THR A 121 10.45 -17.39 -0.26
CA THR A 121 10.29 -15.99 0.13
C THR A 121 11.61 -15.40 0.61
N ILE A 122 11.70 -14.07 0.59
CA ILE A 122 12.78 -13.28 1.19
C ILE A 122 12.21 -12.36 2.25
N ARG A 123 12.91 -12.18 3.37
CA ARG A 123 12.55 -11.15 4.35
C ARG A 123 12.90 -9.79 3.80
N LEU A 124 12.01 -8.81 3.97
CA LEU A 124 12.26 -7.45 3.46
C LEU A 124 13.51 -6.81 4.10
N ASP A 125 13.82 -7.16 5.35
CA ASP A 125 15.05 -6.76 6.05
C ASP A 125 16.32 -7.23 5.33
N ASP A 126 16.27 -8.40 4.70
CA ASP A 126 17.42 -9.08 4.09
C ASP A 126 17.67 -8.63 2.63
N VAL A 127 16.86 -7.72 2.09
CA VAL A 127 17.01 -7.20 0.72
C VAL A 127 18.01 -6.02 0.69
N PRO A 128 19.22 -6.17 0.15
CA PRO A 128 20.26 -5.13 0.23
C PRO A 128 19.94 -3.88 -0.60
N GLN A 129 19.08 -3.99 -1.61
CA GLN A 129 18.62 -2.86 -2.41
C GLN A 129 17.72 -1.92 -1.57
N VAL A 130 16.95 -2.46 -0.62
CA VAL A 130 16.04 -1.68 0.23
C VAL A 130 16.84 -1.01 1.33
N LYS A 131 17.42 0.16 1.04
CA LYS A 131 18.25 0.89 2.02
C LYS A 131 17.44 1.79 2.94
N ARG A 132 16.35 2.35 2.43
CA ARG A 132 15.41 3.21 3.15
C ARG A 132 14.01 2.89 2.67
N LEU A 133 13.06 2.93 3.60
CA LEU A 133 11.66 2.72 3.34
C LEU A 133 10.90 3.92 3.91
N ASP A 134 10.44 4.83 3.06
CA ASP A 134 9.58 5.94 3.50
C ASP A 134 8.10 5.57 3.32
N PHE A 135 7.78 4.94 2.18
CA PHE A 135 6.42 4.50 1.84
C PHE A 135 6.41 3.03 1.44
N LEU A 136 5.62 2.21 2.14
CA LEU A 136 5.38 0.81 1.79
C LEU A 136 3.99 0.67 1.18
N LYS A 137 3.91 0.19 -0.07
CA LYS A 137 2.70 -0.46 -0.59
C LYS A 137 2.88 -1.96 -0.48
N ILE A 138 1.88 -2.67 0.04
CA ILE A 138 1.84 -4.12 0.04
C ILE A 138 0.43 -4.61 -0.29
N ASP A 139 0.36 -5.54 -1.23
CA ASP A 139 -0.85 -6.24 -1.64
C ASP A 139 -0.41 -7.60 -2.19
N ILE A 140 -0.48 -8.61 -1.32
CA ILE A 140 -0.06 -9.99 -1.61
C ILE A 140 -1.09 -11.01 -1.13
N GLN A 141 -2.35 -10.59 -1.00
CA GLN A 141 -3.51 -11.46 -0.83
C GLN A 141 -3.44 -12.31 0.46
N GLY A 142 -3.30 -11.66 1.61
CA GLY A 142 -3.35 -12.27 2.94
C GLY A 142 -1.99 -12.58 3.60
N GLY A 143 -0.88 -12.29 2.91
CA GLY A 143 0.49 -12.47 3.43
C GLY A 143 1.05 -11.25 4.19
N GLU A 144 0.28 -10.17 4.32
CA GLU A 144 0.72 -8.85 4.77
C GLU A 144 1.32 -8.91 6.18
N LEU A 145 0.60 -9.53 7.12
CA LEU A 145 1.05 -9.63 8.51
C LEU A 145 2.36 -10.42 8.64
N MET A 146 2.54 -11.48 7.84
CA MET A 146 3.78 -12.26 7.80
C MET A 146 4.96 -11.39 7.36
N VAL A 147 4.78 -10.58 6.31
CA VAL A 147 5.81 -9.64 5.86
C VAL A 147 6.14 -8.63 6.96
N PHE A 148 5.12 -8.06 7.61
CA PHE A 148 5.33 -7.08 8.66
C PHE A 148 6.07 -7.67 9.88
N GLN A 149 5.72 -8.88 10.30
CA GLN A 149 6.37 -9.61 11.39
C GLN A 149 7.86 -9.87 11.12
N ASN A 150 8.24 -10.02 9.85
CA ASN A 150 9.58 -10.40 9.45
C ASN A 150 10.42 -9.23 8.87
N ALA A 151 9.90 -8.00 8.95
CA ALA A 151 10.56 -6.77 8.49
C ALA A 151 10.73 -5.69 9.59
N PRO A 152 11.06 -6.02 10.85
CA PRO A 152 11.09 -5.03 11.93
C PRO A 152 12.09 -3.89 11.68
N ASN A 153 13.22 -4.16 11.02
CA ASN A 153 14.22 -3.12 10.78
C ASN A 153 13.76 -2.15 9.69
N ARG A 154 13.17 -2.63 8.59
CA ARG A 154 12.62 -1.73 7.55
C ARG A 154 11.40 -0.97 8.04
N LEU A 155 10.53 -1.59 8.82
CA LEU A 155 9.34 -0.92 9.36
C LEU A 155 9.68 0.19 10.35
N LYS A 156 10.84 0.16 11.01
CA LYS A 156 11.26 1.24 11.91
C LYS A 156 11.38 2.60 11.20
N ASP A 157 11.84 2.61 9.96
CA ASP A 157 12.04 3.86 9.20
C ASP A 157 10.82 4.26 8.36
N CYS A 158 9.88 3.34 8.18
CA CYS A 158 8.66 3.54 7.38
C CYS A 158 7.76 4.62 7.97
N LEU A 159 7.24 5.51 7.12
CA LEU A 159 6.43 6.67 7.49
C LEU A 159 4.95 6.48 7.17
N VAL A 160 4.66 5.84 6.03
CA VAL A 160 3.32 5.56 5.53
C VAL A 160 3.28 4.13 4.98
N ILE A 161 2.20 3.41 5.26
CA ILE A 161 1.94 2.07 4.73
C ILE A 161 0.57 2.10 4.05
N GLN A 162 0.49 1.62 2.82
CA GLN A 162 -0.76 1.18 2.21
C GLN A 162 -0.74 -0.34 2.15
N THR A 163 -1.76 -0.96 2.73
CA THR A 163 -1.89 -2.41 2.76
C THR A 163 -3.31 -2.82 2.47
N GLU A 164 -3.48 -3.87 1.67
CA GLU A 164 -4.76 -4.59 1.63
C GLU A 164 -5.03 -5.17 3.03
N VAL A 165 -6.29 -5.12 3.47
CA VAL A 165 -6.78 -5.70 4.71
C VAL A 165 -8.17 -6.29 4.51
N GLU A 166 -8.43 -7.41 5.16
CA GLU A 166 -9.65 -8.17 4.97
C GLU A 166 -10.56 -8.11 6.20
N PHE A 167 -11.86 -7.99 5.95
CA PHE A 167 -12.91 -8.02 6.97
C PHE A 167 -13.61 -9.37 7.02
N LEU A 168 -13.37 -10.22 6.03
CA LEU A 168 -13.81 -11.60 5.98
C LEU A 168 -12.62 -12.48 5.58
N PRO A 169 -12.50 -13.71 6.10
CA PRO A 169 -11.37 -14.59 5.81
C PRO A 169 -11.49 -15.16 4.40
N LEU A 170 -11.04 -14.41 3.39
CA LEU A 170 -11.01 -14.84 2.00
C LEU A 170 -10.16 -16.10 1.84
N TYR A 171 -9.11 -16.22 2.64
CA TYR A 171 -8.30 -17.43 2.71
C TYR A 171 -8.37 -18.07 4.10
N GLU A 172 -8.06 -19.36 4.18
CA GLU A 172 -8.02 -20.11 5.43
C GLU A 172 -6.91 -19.58 6.34
N ASN A 173 -7.24 -19.33 7.61
CA ASN A 173 -6.34 -18.76 8.63
C ASN A 173 -5.70 -17.42 8.25
N GLN A 174 -6.34 -16.67 7.36
CA GLN A 174 -5.92 -15.32 6.99
C GLN A 174 -6.07 -14.36 8.16
N PRO A 175 -5.02 -13.58 8.50
CA PRO A 175 -5.14 -12.49 9.45
C PRO A 175 -6.13 -11.44 8.95
N LEU A 176 -7.07 -11.03 9.80
CA LEU A 176 -8.03 -9.98 9.44
C LEU A 176 -7.50 -8.59 9.76
N PHE A 177 -8.22 -7.56 9.29
CA PHE A 177 -7.93 -6.15 9.55
C PHE A 177 -7.58 -5.89 11.03
N SER A 178 -8.31 -6.46 11.98
CA SER A 178 -8.04 -6.24 13.41
C SER A 178 -6.67 -6.72 13.86
N GLU A 179 -6.15 -7.81 13.28
CA GLU A 179 -4.84 -8.35 13.64
C GLU A 179 -3.72 -7.54 12.99
N VAL A 180 -3.89 -7.15 11.73
CA VAL A 180 -2.98 -6.26 11.00
C VAL A 180 -2.90 -4.89 11.69
N GLU A 181 -4.05 -4.31 12.02
CA GLU A 181 -4.17 -3.02 12.67
C GLU A 181 -3.51 -3.04 14.05
N GLN A 182 -3.82 -4.02 14.90
CA GLN A 182 -3.20 -4.14 16.23
C GLN A 182 -1.68 -4.27 16.14
N PHE A 183 -1.19 -5.05 15.16
CA PHE A 183 0.24 -5.22 14.94
C PHE A 183 0.93 -3.91 14.52
N LEU A 184 0.35 -3.17 13.58
CA LEU A 184 0.89 -1.90 13.11
C LEU A 184 0.78 -0.80 14.18
N ARG A 185 -0.32 -0.79 14.95
CA ARG A 185 -0.49 0.10 16.10
C ARG A 185 0.60 -0.10 17.14
N GLY A 186 0.92 -1.35 17.45
CA GLY A 186 2.04 -1.71 18.33
C GLY A 186 3.43 -1.24 17.82
N ARG A 187 3.52 -0.73 16.58
CA ARG A 187 4.74 -0.20 15.96
C ARG A 187 4.71 1.31 15.74
N GLY A 188 3.76 2.00 16.35
CA GLY A 188 3.64 3.46 16.28
C GLY A 188 3.03 3.97 14.97
N PHE A 189 2.26 3.12 14.28
CA PHE A 189 1.38 3.54 13.20
C PHE A 189 -0.04 3.73 13.73
N ILE A 190 -0.81 4.60 13.09
CA ILE A 190 -2.25 4.73 13.29
C ILE A 190 -2.95 4.51 11.95
N LEU A 191 -4.18 3.98 11.99
CA LEU A 191 -5.04 3.98 10.81
C LEU A 191 -5.39 5.44 10.49
N HIS A 192 -5.07 5.86 9.27
CA HIS A 192 -5.44 7.18 8.76
C HIS A 192 -6.81 7.14 8.09
N ARG A 193 -6.98 6.27 7.09
CA ARG A 193 -8.23 6.07 6.36
C ARG A 193 -8.20 4.81 5.51
N PHE A 194 -9.37 4.40 5.02
CA PHE A 194 -9.47 3.53 3.85
C PHE A 194 -9.52 4.39 2.60
N TRP A 195 -8.78 4.03 1.55
CA TRP A 195 -8.77 4.83 0.31
C TRP A 195 -8.47 3.98 -0.93
N PRO A 196 -9.30 4.06 -2.00
CA PRO A 196 -10.38 5.03 -2.20
C PRO A 196 -11.62 4.78 -1.34
N GLN A 197 -12.10 3.54 -1.29
CA GLN A 197 -13.24 3.12 -0.48
C GLN A 197 -13.16 1.61 -0.25
N PRO A 198 -13.64 1.09 0.89
CA PRO A 198 -13.72 -0.35 1.12
C PRO A 198 -14.50 -1.06 0.02
N PHE A 199 -14.07 -2.26 -0.32
CA PHE A 199 -14.71 -3.08 -1.30
C PHE A 199 -15.91 -3.80 -0.69
N THR A 200 -17.01 -3.78 -1.42
CA THR A 200 -18.23 -4.45 -0.99
C THR A 200 -18.69 -5.49 -2.01
N ARG A 201 -19.45 -6.46 -1.52
CA ARG A 201 -20.12 -7.48 -2.34
C ARG A 201 -21.57 -7.66 -1.91
N ALA A 202 -22.42 -8.07 -2.85
CA ALA A 202 -23.75 -8.58 -2.53
C ALA A 202 -23.64 -10.07 -2.15
N LEU A 203 -24.36 -10.48 -1.09
CA LEU A 203 -24.49 -11.89 -0.74
C LEU A 203 -25.47 -12.57 -1.70
N LYS A 204 -25.16 -13.81 -2.09
CA LYS A 204 -26.11 -14.66 -2.83
C LYS A 204 -27.42 -14.80 -2.04
N PRO A 205 -28.57 -14.84 -2.74
CA PRO A 205 -28.74 -14.88 -4.19
C PRO A 205 -28.89 -13.50 -4.87
N MET A 206 -28.63 -12.39 -4.18
CA MET A 206 -28.92 -11.04 -4.70
C MET A 206 -27.91 -10.60 -5.77
N VAL A 207 -28.43 -10.10 -6.89
CA VAL A 207 -27.63 -9.45 -7.95
C VAL A 207 -28.06 -8.00 -8.11
N VAL A 208 -27.11 -7.07 -8.06
CA VAL A 208 -27.37 -5.63 -8.11
C VAL A 208 -27.19 -5.13 -9.54
N GLU A 209 -28.24 -4.59 -10.14
CA GLU A 209 -28.23 -4.03 -11.50
C GLU A 209 -27.64 -4.99 -12.56
N GLY A 210 -27.91 -6.29 -12.40
CA GLY A 210 -27.40 -7.32 -13.32
C GLY A 210 -25.89 -7.59 -13.26
N ASN A 211 -25.16 -6.99 -12.31
CA ASN A 211 -23.71 -7.16 -12.18
C ASN A 211 -23.35 -7.95 -10.90
N ILE A 212 -22.74 -9.12 -11.10
CA ILE A 212 -22.35 -10.02 -10.00
C ILE A 212 -21.18 -9.51 -9.15
N ALA A 213 -20.37 -8.60 -9.69
CA ALA A 213 -19.24 -8.00 -8.99
C ALA A 213 -19.63 -6.71 -8.27
N ARG A 214 -20.85 -6.19 -8.50
CA ARG A 214 -21.31 -4.96 -7.86
C ARG A 214 -21.58 -5.20 -6.38
N GLY A 215 -20.97 -4.35 -5.56
CA GLY A 215 -21.15 -4.35 -4.11
C GLY A 215 -22.47 -3.76 -3.65
N LEU A 216 -22.84 -4.10 -2.41
CA LEU A 216 -23.94 -3.50 -1.67
C LEU A 216 -23.48 -3.20 -0.23
N SER A 217 -23.95 -3.95 0.77
CA SER A 217 -23.72 -3.63 2.19
C SER A 217 -22.61 -4.46 2.87
N GLN A 218 -22.19 -5.58 2.28
CA GLN A 218 -21.18 -6.44 2.91
C GLN A 218 -19.79 -5.99 2.49
N VAL A 219 -19.02 -5.44 3.43
CA VAL A 219 -17.59 -5.16 3.24
C VAL A 219 -16.81 -6.48 3.22
N VAL A 220 -15.85 -6.58 2.31
CA VAL A 220 -15.01 -7.77 2.10
C VAL A 220 -13.57 -7.46 2.45
N ASP A 221 -13.00 -6.45 1.81
CA ASP A 221 -11.62 -6.00 1.96
C ASP A 221 -11.53 -4.48 1.77
N ALA A 222 -10.35 -3.90 2.01
CA ALA A 222 -10.04 -2.52 1.69
C ALA A 222 -8.54 -2.29 1.57
N ASP A 223 -8.16 -1.25 0.83
CA ASP A 223 -6.87 -0.58 1.01
C ASP A 223 -6.90 0.29 2.27
N ALA A 224 -6.11 -0.08 3.28
CA ALA A 224 -5.91 0.70 4.49
C ALA A 224 -4.62 1.53 4.43
N ILE A 225 -4.74 2.82 4.72
CA ILE A 225 -3.61 3.73 4.83
C ILE A 225 -3.26 3.90 6.30
N PHE A 226 -2.07 3.49 6.67
CA PHE A 226 -1.47 3.71 7.97
C PHE A 226 -0.37 4.74 7.88
N MET A 227 -0.20 5.53 8.94
CA MET A 227 0.83 6.56 8.99
C MET A 227 1.40 6.67 10.40
N ARG A 228 2.58 7.28 10.55
CA ARG A 228 3.12 7.62 11.88
C ARG A 228 2.13 8.50 12.64
N ASP A 229 2.00 8.24 13.94
CA ASP A 229 1.05 8.93 14.81
C ASP A 229 1.25 10.45 14.75
N PHE A 230 0.19 11.18 14.40
CA PHE A 230 0.22 12.65 14.31
C PHE A 230 0.44 13.33 15.66
N MET A 231 0.28 12.60 16.76
CA MET A 231 0.60 13.08 18.11
C MET A 231 2.09 12.97 18.44
N ALA A 232 2.88 12.26 17.62
CA ALA A 232 4.30 11.97 17.85
C ALA A 232 5.21 12.47 16.71
N PHE A 233 4.78 13.49 15.96
CA PHE A 233 5.61 14.07 14.89
C PHE A 233 6.90 14.72 15.41
N ASP A 234 6.94 15.11 16.69
CA ASP A 234 8.15 15.54 17.40
C ASP A 234 9.29 14.50 17.37
N GLN A 235 8.96 13.22 17.18
CA GLN A 235 9.92 12.11 17.09
C GLN A 235 10.52 11.90 15.69
N LEU A 236 9.92 12.48 14.64
CA LEU A 236 10.41 12.37 13.26
C LEU A 236 11.51 13.38 12.99
N ASP A 237 12.55 13.03 12.23
CA ASP A 237 13.54 14.01 11.77
C ASP A 237 12.96 14.97 10.71
N ALA A 238 13.62 16.12 10.48
CA ALA A 238 13.13 17.13 9.54
C ALA A 238 12.93 16.59 8.11
N GLY A 239 13.80 15.67 7.66
CA GLY A 239 13.66 15.02 6.37
C GLY A 239 12.48 14.04 6.34
N GLN A 240 12.22 13.31 7.42
CA GLN A 240 11.06 12.43 7.57
C GLN A 240 9.76 13.24 7.53
N LEU A 241 9.69 14.39 8.21
CA LEU A 241 8.53 15.29 8.14
C LEU A 241 8.21 15.68 6.70
N LEU A 242 9.21 16.12 5.92
CA LEU A 242 9.01 16.52 4.52
C LEU A 242 8.69 15.34 3.59
N ARG A 243 9.30 14.16 3.79
CA ARG A 243 8.99 12.94 3.01
C ARG A 243 7.57 12.46 3.29
N MET A 244 7.17 12.42 4.56
CA MET A 244 5.80 12.08 4.96
C MET A 244 4.78 13.07 4.40
N ALA A 245 5.06 14.38 4.49
CA ALA A 245 4.22 15.42 3.92
C ALA A 245 4.09 15.27 2.40
N THR A 246 5.18 14.92 1.70
CA THR A 246 5.17 14.66 0.26
C THR A 246 4.27 13.48 -0.09
N ILE A 247 4.36 12.37 0.66
CA ILE A 247 3.49 11.21 0.45
C ILE A 247 2.02 11.60 0.68
N LEU A 248 1.71 12.19 1.83
CA LEU A 248 0.33 12.49 2.22
C LEU A 248 -0.32 13.56 1.33
N HIS A 249 0.44 14.52 0.81
CA HIS A 249 -0.06 15.52 -0.14
C HIS A 249 -0.25 14.93 -1.54
N ASP A 250 0.84 14.42 -2.14
CA ASP A 250 0.85 14.10 -3.57
C ASP A 250 0.14 12.77 -3.88
N VAL A 251 0.06 11.85 -2.91
CA VAL A 251 -0.56 10.53 -3.10
C VAL A 251 -1.99 10.51 -2.57
N TYR A 252 -2.20 11.08 -1.38
CA TYR A 252 -3.46 10.94 -0.63
C TYR A 252 -4.25 12.23 -0.44
N GLN A 253 -3.69 13.41 -0.77
CA GLN A 253 -4.35 14.71 -0.57
C GLN A 253 -4.87 14.90 0.88
N SER A 254 -4.10 14.46 1.88
CA SER A 254 -4.43 14.62 3.31
C SER A 254 -3.90 15.97 3.83
N LEU A 255 -4.54 17.04 3.37
CA LEU A 255 -4.04 18.42 3.46
C LEU A 255 -3.90 18.91 4.91
N ASP A 256 -4.80 18.47 5.78
CA ASP A 256 -4.82 18.73 7.22
C ASP A 256 -3.60 18.13 7.95
N VAL A 257 -3.28 16.87 7.66
CA VAL A 257 -2.09 16.20 8.23
C VAL A 257 -0.81 16.83 7.69
N VAL A 258 -0.78 17.16 6.40
CA VAL A 258 0.35 17.86 5.76
C VAL A 258 0.61 19.19 6.47
N LEU A 259 -0.42 19.99 6.74
CA LEU A 259 -0.27 21.25 7.47
C LEU A 259 0.37 21.04 8.85
N ARG A 260 -0.06 20.03 9.61
CA ARG A 260 0.55 19.71 10.92
C ARG A 260 2.03 19.34 10.80
N LEU A 261 2.40 18.53 9.80
CA LEU A 261 3.80 18.17 9.55
C LEU A 261 4.66 19.40 9.25
N LEU A 262 4.13 20.33 8.44
CA LEU A 262 4.85 21.55 8.08
C LEU A 262 4.95 22.53 9.27
N ILE A 263 3.93 22.63 10.11
CA ILE A 263 3.99 23.42 11.36
C ILE A 263 5.10 22.88 12.27
N GLU A 264 5.18 21.56 12.43
CA GLU A 264 6.22 20.94 13.25
C GLU A 264 7.63 21.16 12.65
N HIS A 265 7.76 21.11 11.32
CA HIS A 265 8.99 21.44 10.64
C HIS A 265 9.40 22.92 10.84
N ASP A 266 8.47 23.86 10.65
CA ASP A 266 8.66 25.29 10.85
C ASP A 266 9.07 25.60 12.30
N ARG A 267 8.42 24.96 13.28
CA ARG A 267 8.74 25.11 14.70
C ARG A 267 10.20 24.75 15.01
N ARG A 268 10.78 23.75 14.34
CA ARG A 268 12.15 23.28 14.59
C ARG A 268 13.22 24.07 13.84
N LEU A 269 12.94 24.44 12.60
CA LEU A 269 13.95 24.98 11.69
C LEU A 269 13.73 26.45 11.32
N GLY A 270 12.67 27.09 11.84
CA GLY A 270 12.35 28.49 11.54
C GLY A 270 11.95 28.72 10.08
N THR A 271 11.56 27.66 9.35
CA THR A 271 11.02 27.78 8.00
C THR A 271 9.62 28.40 8.03
N ARG A 272 9.06 28.67 6.84
CA ARG A 272 7.71 29.24 6.68
C ARG A 272 6.81 28.35 5.81
N TYR A 273 7.12 27.05 5.74
CA TYR A 273 6.46 26.12 4.84
C TYR A 273 4.98 25.97 5.11
N ALA A 274 4.54 25.99 6.36
CA ALA A 274 3.11 25.95 6.70
C ALA A 274 2.37 27.17 6.12
N SER A 275 2.94 28.36 6.27
CA SER A 275 2.34 29.59 5.72
C SER A 275 2.36 29.63 4.19
N THR A 276 3.45 29.16 3.56
CA THR A 276 3.55 29.02 2.09
C THR A 276 2.52 28.03 1.57
N TYR A 277 2.30 26.93 2.29
CA TYR A 277 1.33 25.91 1.94
C TYR A 277 -0.10 26.44 2.00
N MET A 278 -0.46 27.17 3.06
CA MET A 278 -1.79 27.78 3.22
C MET A 278 -2.07 28.91 2.23
N GLY A 279 -1.05 29.68 1.83
CA GLY A 279 -1.19 30.82 0.93
C GLY A 279 -1.35 30.48 -0.56
N GLN A 280 -1.46 29.21 -0.93
CA GLN A 280 -1.50 28.72 -2.30
C GLN A 280 -2.82 27.99 -2.59
N ASP A 281 -3.96 28.70 -2.58
CA ASP A 281 -5.30 28.19 -2.97
C ASP A 281 -5.53 26.69 -2.64
N VAL A 282 -5.13 26.28 -1.44
CA VAL A 282 -5.45 24.93 -0.95
C VAL A 282 -6.94 25.01 -0.62
N PRO A 283 -7.80 24.21 -1.28
CA PRO A 283 -9.24 24.29 -1.03
C PRO A 283 -9.49 23.91 0.43
N LEU A 284 -9.67 24.94 1.25
CA LEU A 284 -10.07 24.88 2.64
C LEU A 284 -11.43 25.58 2.67
N GLU A 285 -12.46 24.83 2.36
CA GLU A 285 -13.83 25.14 2.81
C GLU A 285 -14.12 24.30 4.06
#